data_AF-A0A3D5JAQ1-F1
#
_entry.id   AF-A0A3D5JAQ1-F1
#
_cell.length_a   1.000
_cell.length_b   1.000
_cell.length_c   1.000
_cell.angle_alpha   90.00
_cell.angle_beta   90.00
_cell.angle_gamma   90.00
#
_symmetry.space_group_name_H-M   'P 1'
#
loop_
_entity.id
_entity.type
_entity.pdbx_description
1 polymer ?
#
loop_
_entity_poly.entity_id
_entity_poly.type
_entity_poly.pdbx_seq_one_letter_code
_entity_poly.pdbx_strand_id
1 'polypeptide(L)'
;MNEWLQRHRITEVECLIPDLTGIIQGKTIPADKFLRKESLRLLENLFLQTVTSDWVDEKRTESLNPADGDINLQPDPTTICLVPWAQEPTAQVIHDCLHMERSAIEISPRNVLRWVLALYEKEDWGIAIALELEFYLTKINKDPDYPLAPPVDRSGRHEETGQFYGIEALNEFDPLFEDM
;
A
#
# COMPACT_ATOMS: atom_id res chain seq x y z
N MET A 1 7.25 5.11 -18.74
CA MET A 1 6.66 5.95 -17.68
C MET A 1 6.17 7.30 -18.18
N ASN A 2 7.01 8.15 -18.80
CA ASN A 2 6.56 9.46 -19.31
C ASN A 2 5.37 9.38 -20.29
N GLU A 3 5.51 8.57 -21.34
CA GLU A 3 4.43 8.36 -22.32
C GLU A 3 3.14 7.82 -21.66
N TRP A 4 3.28 6.98 -20.64
CA TRP A 4 2.15 6.40 -19.91
C TRP A 4 1.41 7.47 -19.10
N LEU A 5 2.15 8.33 -18.38
CA LEU A 5 1.59 9.45 -17.62
C LEU A 5 0.88 10.45 -18.55
N GLN A 6 1.50 10.76 -19.69
CA GLN A 6 0.90 11.65 -20.70
C GLN A 6 -0.36 11.06 -21.32
N ARG A 7 -0.34 9.77 -21.69
CA ARG A 7 -1.49 9.06 -22.27
C ARG A 7 -2.71 9.10 -21.36
N HIS A 8 -2.50 8.96 -20.06
CA HIS A 8 -3.58 9.00 -19.06
C HIS A 8 -3.83 10.40 -18.48
N ARG A 9 -3.15 11.43 -19.00
CA ARG A 9 -3.27 12.83 -18.57
C ARG A 9 -3.06 13.03 -17.07
N ILE A 10 -2.12 12.27 -16.51
CA ILE A 10 -1.85 12.27 -15.07
C ILE A 10 -1.37 13.65 -14.61
N THR A 11 -2.01 14.17 -13.56
CA THR A 11 -1.69 15.44 -12.90
C THR A 11 -0.91 15.21 -11.62
N GLU A 12 -1.16 14.09 -10.93
CA GLU A 12 -0.56 13.75 -9.63
C GLU A 12 -0.02 12.31 -9.60
N VAL A 13 1.05 12.11 -8.85
CA VAL A 13 1.66 10.79 -8.63
C VAL A 13 1.76 10.53 -7.13
N GLU A 14 1.12 9.46 -6.67
CA GLU A 14 1.26 8.89 -5.34
C GLU A 14 2.50 7.99 -5.29
N CYS A 15 3.49 8.43 -4.53
CA CYS A 15 4.74 7.72 -4.33
C CYS A 15 4.65 6.84 -3.08
N LEU A 16 4.47 5.53 -3.27
CA LEU A 16 4.10 4.59 -2.20
C LEU A 16 5.29 3.77 -1.70
N ILE A 17 5.37 3.54 -0.39
CA ILE A 17 6.24 2.55 0.26
C ILE A 17 5.46 1.83 1.38
N PRO A 18 5.64 0.52 1.57
CA PRO A 18 5.09 -0.16 2.75
C PRO A 18 5.99 0.07 3.96
N ASP A 19 5.41 0.36 5.12
CA ASP A 19 6.11 0.29 6.41
C ASP A 19 6.19 -1.16 6.94
N LEU A 20 6.83 -1.35 8.10
CA LEU A 20 7.01 -2.67 8.70
C LEU A 20 5.71 -3.37 9.12
N THR A 21 4.64 -2.60 9.29
CA THR A 21 3.33 -3.11 9.67
C THR A 21 2.45 -3.43 8.46
N GLY A 22 2.94 -3.11 7.25
CA GLY A 22 2.23 -3.28 5.99
C GLY A 22 1.31 -2.11 5.65
N ILE A 23 1.34 -1.02 6.42
CA ILE A 23 0.60 0.19 6.08
C ILE A 23 1.35 0.94 4.97
N ILE A 24 0.59 1.40 3.98
CA ILE A 24 1.15 2.17 2.87
C ILE A 24 1.40 3.60 3.34
N GLN A 25 2.63 4.05 3.17
CA GLN A 25 3.11 5.39 3.47
C GLN A 25 3.62 6.04 2.19
N GLY A 26 3.69 7.37 2.13
CA GLY A 26 4.13 8.01 0.91
C GLY A 26 3.95 9.52 0.85
N LYS A 27 4.12 10.03 -0.37
CA LYS A 27 3.89 11.44 -0.73
C LYS A 27 3.19 11.52 -2.08
N THR A 28 2.22 12.41 -2.20
CA THR A 28 1.66 12.80 -3.50
C THR A 28 2.45 13.97 -4.05
N ILE A 29 2.91 13.87 -5.30
CA ILE A 29 3.63 14.96 -5.97
C ILE A 29 3.07 15.24 -7.36
N PRO A 30 3.16 16.49 -7.86
CA PRO A 30 2.79 16.81 -9.23
C PRO A 30 3.55 15.97 -10.26
N ALA A 31 2.85 15.52 -11.31
CA ALA A 31 3.42 14.66 -12.35
C ALA A 31 4.61 15.31 -13.07
N ASP A 32 4.60 16.63 -13.23
CA ASP A 32 5.71 17.37 -13.85
C ASP A 32 6.99 17.31 -12.99
N LYS A 33 6.87 17.42 -11.66
CA LYS A 33 7.99 17.25 -10.72
C LYS A 33 8.51 15.82 -10.72
N PHE A 34 7.59 14.85 -10.73
CA PHE A 34 7.95 13.43 -10.82
C PHE A 34 8.76 13.12 -12.08
N LEU A 35 8.35 13.68 -13.23
CA LEU A 35 9.05 13.51 -14.52
C LEU A 35 10.43 14.15 -14.57
N ARG A 36 10.65 15.25 -13.84
CA ARG A 36 11.97 15.87 -13.68
C ARG A 36 12.94 15.03 -12.84
N LYS A 37 12.47 13.91 -12.28
CA LYS A 37 13.24 13.03 -11.38
C LYS A 37 13.85 13.81 -10.20
N GLU A 38 13.09 14.78 -9.69
CA GLU A 38 13.46 15.45 -8.45
C GLU A 38 13.60 14.39 -7.35
N SER A 39 14.67 14.48 -6.55
CA SER A 39 14.92 13.50 -5.50
C SER A 39 13.79 13.55 -4.48
N LEU A 40 12.98 12.51 -4.43
CA LEU A 40 11.96 12.36 -3.40
C LEU A 40 12.60 11.71 -2.17
N ARG A 41 12.30 12.28 -1.01
CA ARG A 41 12.84 11.81 0.27
C ARG A 41 11.77 11.61 1.32
N LEU A 42 12.02 10.67 2.22
CA LEU A 42 11.26 10.45 3.45
C LEU A 42 12.24 10.31 4.61
N LEU A 43 11.72 10.35 5.84
CA LEU A 43 12.52 10.08 7.04
C LEU A 43 12.70 8.56 7.19
N GLU A 44 13.90 8.14 7.58
CA GLU A 44 14.18 6.73 7.86
C GLU A 44 13.35 6.20 9.04
N ASN A 45 13.08 7.05 10.05
CA ASN A 45 12.29 6.66 11.21
C ASN A 45 10.88 6.16 10.89
N LEU A 46 10.35 6.38 9.68
CA LEU A 46 9.02 5.91 9.29
C LEU A 46 8.87 4.38 9.52
N PHE A 47 9.94 3.61 9.37
CA PHE A 47 9.94 2.17 9.64
C PHE A 47 9.84 1.82 11.14
N LEU A 48 10.01 2.79 12.04
CA LEU A 48 9.86 2.64 13.49
C LEU A 48 8.49 3.02 14.01
N GLN A 49 7.59 3.48 13.15
CA GLN A 49 6.25 3.82 13.56
C GLN A 49 5.44 2.53 13.77
N THR A 50 4.77 2.45 14.92
CA THR A 50 3.87 1.36 15.26
C THR A 50 2.50 1.57 14.62
N VAL A 51 1.68 0.52 14.56
CA VAL A 51 0.29 0.60 14.04
C VAL A 51 -0.58 1.62 14.78
N THR A 52 -0.27 1.93 16.04
CA THR A 52 -0.96 2.95 16.85
C THR A 52 -0.37 4.34 16.67
N SER A 53 0.51 4.55 15.68
CA SER A 53 1.25 5.79 15.42
C SER A 53 2.23 6.20 16.52
N ASP A 54 2.47 5.34 17.51
CA ASP A 54 3.52 5.52 18.52
C ASP A 54 4.87 5.05 17.98
N TRP A 55 5.97 5.39 18.65
CA TRP A 55 7.32 5.02 18.22
C TRP A 55 7.84 3.80 18.99
N VAL A 56 8.61 2.97 18.31
CA VAL A 56 9.35 1.89 18.99
C VAL A 56 10.30 2.51 20.03
N ASP A 57 10.34 1.92 21.24
CA ASP A 57 11.23 2.32 22.33
C ASP A 57 12.68 2.46 21.83
N GLU A 58 13.32 3.60 22.11
CA GLU A 58 14.70 3.93 21.71
C GLU A 58 15.72 2.83 22.06
N LYS A 59 15.48 2.06 23.13
CA LYS A 59 16.34 0.92 23.50
C LYS A 59 16.31 -0.23 22.48
N ARG A 60 15.32 -0.26 21.60
CA ARG A 60 15.15 -1.26 20.54
C ARG A 60 15.54 -0.72 19.16
N THR A 61 16.00 0.53 19.07
CA THR A 61 16.34 1.20 17.80
C THR A 61 17.84 1.42 17.63
N GLU A 62 18.68 0.81 18.48
CA GLU A 62 20.15 0.92 18.46
C GLU A 62 20.79 0.52 17.10
N SER A 63 20.09 -0.29 16.30
CA SER A 63 20.54 -0.69 14.95
C SER A 63 20.20 0.31 13.85
N LEU A 64 19.49 1.40 14.15
CA LEU A 64 19.13 2.42 13.18
C LEU A 64 20.00 3.66 13.32
N ASN A 65 20.08 4.43 12.25
CA ASN A 65 20.87 5.65 12.23
C ASN A 65 20.36 6.63 13.31
N PRO A 66 21.18 6.96 14.33
CA PRO A 66 20.77 7.88 15.40
C PRO A 66 20.47 9.29 14.90
N ALA A 67 20.93 9.62 13.68
CA ALA A 67 20.72 10.92 13.06
C ALA A 67 19.35 11.08 12.40
N ASP A 68 18.53 10.01 12.32
CA ASP A 68 17.23 10.01 11.65
C ASP A 68 17.30 10.68 10.27
N GLY A 69 18.13 10.08 9.41
CA GLY A 69 18.46 10.66 8.12
C GLY A 69 17.31 10.58 7.12
N ASP A 70 17.36 11.47 6.12
CA ASP A 70 16.54 11.31 4.93
C ASP A 70 16.97 10.04 4.16
N ILE A 71 15.98 9.29 3.67
CA ILE A 71 16.14 8.23 2.68
C ILE A 71 15.71 8.72 1.29
N ASN A 72 16.35 8.21 0.24
CA ASN A 72 15.93 8.45 -1.14
C ASN A 72 14.88 7.44 -1.56
N LEU A 73 13.85 7.93 -2.26
CA LEU A 73 12.84 7.09 -2.89
C LEU A 73 13.11 6.94 -4.37
N GLN A 74 13.26 5.70 -4.82
CA GLN A 74 13.48 5.35 -6.22
C GLN A 74 12.22 4.67 -6.78
N PRO A 75 11.47 5.28 -7.72
CA PRO A 75 10.28 4.64 -8.27
C PRO A 75 10.63 3.37 -9.03
N ASP A 76 9.77 2.36 -8.91
CA ASP A 76 9.75 1.19 -9.79
C ASP A 76 8.68 1.37 -10.88
N PRO A 77 9.08 1.68 -12.13
CA PRO A 77 8.16 1.94 -13.22
C PRO A 77 7.27 0.75 -13.60
N THR A 78 7.61 -0.48 -13.18
CA THR A 78 6.82 -1.68 -13.48
C THR A 78 5.54 -1.75 -12.65
N THR A 79 5.48 -0.99 -11.56
CA THR A 79 4.37 -0.99 -10.58
C THR A 79 3.35 0.12 -10.81
N ILE A 80 3.57 0.97 -11.84
CA ILE A 80 2.71 2.12 -12.07
C ILE A 80 1.29 1.70 -12.47
N CYS A 81 0.28 2.25 -11.80
CA CYS A 81 -1.12 2.07 -12.15
C CYS A 81 -1.95 3.31 -11.87
N LEU A 82 -3.18 3.33 -12.39
CA LEU A 82 -4.16 4.38 -12.11
C LEU A 82 -4.73 4.21 -10.72
N VAL A 83 -5.09 5.33 -10.09
CA VAL A 83 -5.92 5.36 -8.89
C VAL A 83 -7.36 5.64 -9.34
N PRO A 84 -8.21 4.61 -9.53
CA PRO A 84 -9.48 4.75 -10.24
C PRO A 84 -10.51 5.60 -9.48
N TRP A 85 -10.39 5.68 -8.16
CA TRP A 85 -11.27 6.47 -7.29
C TRP A 85 -10.78 7.92 -7.08
N ALA A 86 -9.64 8.32 -7.64
CA ALA A 86 -9.15 9.69 -7.51
C ALA A 86 -10.00 10.65 -8.35
N GLN A 87 -10.33 11.83 -7.79
CA GLN A 87 -11.10 12.84 -8.50
C GLN A 87 -10.34 13.45 -9.68
N GLU A 88 -9.04 13.65 -9.49
CA GLU A 88 -8.11 14.08 -10.52
C GLU A 88 -7.38 12.87 -11.14
N PRO A 89 -6.88 12.96 -12.38
CA PRO A 89 -6.09 11.89 -12.98
C PRO A 89 -4.80 11.60 -12.18
N THR A 90 -4.87 10.60 -11.31
CA THR A 90 -3.77 10.23 -10.41
C THR A 90 -3.19 8.86 -10.75
N ALA A 91 -1.86 8.78 -10.72
CA ALA A 91 -1.14 7.51 -10.80
C ALA A 91 -0.56 7.17 -9.43
N GLN A 92 -0.43 5.89 -9.12
CA GLN A 92 0.35 5.42 -7.98
C GLN A 92 1.53 4.58 -8.48
N VAL A 93 2.65 4.65 -7.75
CA VAL A 93 3.86 3.88 -8.07
C VAL A 93 4.64 3.54 -6.81
N ILE A 94 5.03 2.26 -6.70
CA ILE A 94 5.80 1.76 -5.56
C ILE A 94 7.25 2.22 -5.71
N HIS A 95 7.84 2.70 -4.62
CA HIS A 95 9.22 3.13 -4.54
C HIS A 95 10.06 2.16 -3.71
N ASP A 96 11.33 2.12 -4.06
CA ASP A 96 12.38 1.48 -3.27
C ASP A 96 13.04 2.51 -2.37
N CYS A 97 13.26 2.14 -1.12
CA CYS A 97 13.95 2.97 -0.14
C CYS A 97 15.45 2.71 -0.21
N LEU A 98 16.21 3.77 -0.42
CA LEU A 98 17.67 3.75 -0.50
C LEU A 98 18.28 4.73 0.50
N HIS A 99 19.41 4.36 1.07
CA HIS A 99 20.30 5.28 1.78
C HIS A 99 20.75 6.41 0.85
N MET A 100 21.32 7.48 1.43
CA MET A 100 21.85 8.61 0.66
C MET A 100 22.96 8.21 -0.32
N GLU A 101 23.73 7.18 0.03
CA GLU A 101 24.78 6.57 -0.80
C GLU A 101 24.25 5.59 -1.86
N ARG A 102 22.91 5.48 -1.99
CA ARG A 102 22.19 4.61 -2.93
C ARG A 102 22.27 3.11 -2.63
N SER A 103 22.73 2.71 -1.43
CA SER A 103 22.53 1.35 -0.92
C SER A 103 21.08 1.13 -0.49
N ALA A 104 20.61 -0.12 -0.49
CA ALA A 104 19.26 -0.47 -0.08
C ALA A 104 19.05 -0.26 1.42
N ILE A 105 17.88 0.27 1.82
CA ILE A 105 17.46 0.25 3.23
C ILE A 105 17.07 -1.17 3.61
N GLU A 106 17.86 -1.81 4.47
CA GLU A 106 17.78 -3.23 4.80
C GLU A 106 16.44 -3.61 5.44
N ILE A 107 15.89 -2.71 6.26
CA ILE A 107 14.64 -2.91 7.00
C ILE A 107 13.39 -2.65 6.14
N SER A 108 13.53 -2.09 4.92
CA SER A 108 12.37 -1.88 4.05
C SER A 108 11.75 -3.22 3.64
N PRO A 109 10.43 -3.45 3.82
CA PRO A 109 9.79 -4.73 3.53
C PRO A 109 10.04 -5.23 2.10
N ARG A 110 10.11 -4.31 1.13
CA ARG A 110 10.37 -4.64 -0.27
C ARG A 110 11.81 -5.10 -0.51
N ASN A 111 12.77 -4.55 0.22
CA ASN A 111 14.16 -4.99 0.18
C ASN A 111 14.34 -6.34 0.88
N VAL A 112 13.65 -6.57 2.01
CA VAL A 112 13.59 -7.87 2.67
C VAL A 112 13.02 -8.93 1.72
N LEU A 113 11.91 -8.63 1.02
CA LEU A 113 11.33 -9.55 0.03
C LEU A 113 12.33 -9.86 -1.09
N ARG A 114 13.00 -8.86 -1.66
CA ARG A 114 14.05 -9.10 -2.68
C ARG A 114 15.17 -9.99 -2.17
N TRP A 115 15.63 -9.79 -0.94
CA TRP A 115 16.63 -10.64 -0.33
C TRP A 115 16.14 -12.09 -0.22
N VAL A 116 14.91 -12.32 0.25
CA VAL A 116 14.31 -13.65 0.32
C VAL A 116 14.23 -14.28 -1.07
N LEU A 117 13.73 -13.58 -2.09
CA LEU A 117 13.65 -14.07 -3.46
C LEU A 117 15.02 -14.47 -4.02
N ALA A 118 16.07 -13.69 -3.73
CA ALA A 118 17.43 -14.02 -4.13
C ALA A 118 18.00 -15.28 -3.45
N LEU A 119 17.48 -15.67 -2.28
CA LEU A 119 17.84 -16.94 -1.65
C LEU A 119 17.24 -18.12 -2.42
N TYR A 120 15.98 -18.02 -2.86
CA TYR A 120 15.35 -19.05 -3.69
C TYR A 120 16.04 -19.17 -5.05
N GLU A 121 16.41 -18.05 -5.68
CA GLU A 121 17.11 -18.06 -6.96
C GLU A 121 18.48 -18.77 -6.87
N LYS A 122 19.20 -18.65 -5.75
CA LYS A 122 20.46 -19.37 -5.51
C LYS A 122 20.31 -20.89 -5.49
N GLU A 123 19.14 -21.37 -5.09
CA GLU A 123 18.79 -22.80 -5.07
C GLU A 123 18.15 -23.26 -6.39
N ASP A 124 18.06 -22.37 -7.41
CA ASP A 124 17.37 -22.60 -8.68
C ASP A 124 15.87 -22.95 -8.48
N TRP A 125 15.24 -22.36 -7.46
CA TRP A 125 13.83 -22.60 -7.12
C TRP A 125 12.92 -21.50 -7.68
N GLY A 126 11.91 -21.93 -8.43
CA GLY A 126 10.77 -21.08 -8.76
C GLY A 126 9.80 -20.96 -7.58
N ILE A 127 9.30 -19.75 -7.32
CA ILE A 127 8.28 -19.50 -6.29
C ILE A 127 6.98 -19.06 -6.97
N ALA A 128 5.86 -19.62 -6.51
CA ALA A 128 4.53 -19.11 -6.79
C ALA A 128 3.83 -18.81 -5.46
N ILE A 129 3.19 -17.64 -5.38
CA ILE A 129 2.40 -17.24 -4.21
C ILE A 129 0.97 -16.99 -4.68
N ALA A 130 0.02 -17.66 -4.05
CA ALA A 130 -1.41 -17.39 -4.20
C ALA A 130 -1.90 -16.83 -2.86
N LEU A 131 -2.19 -15.53 -2.84
CA LEU A 131 -2.76 -14.87 -1.67
C LEU A 131 -4.28 -14.83 -1.81
N GLU A 132 -4.98 -15.34 -0.80
CA GLU A 132 -6.43 -15.19 -0.65
C GLU A 132 -6.67 -14.18 0.48
N LEU A 133 -7.27 -13.04 0.13
CA LEU A 133 -7.61 -11.99 1.09
C LEU A 133 -9.11 -12.02 1.33
N GLU A 134 -9.51 -12.25 2.57
CA GLU A 134 -10.90 -12.15 3.01
C GLU A 134 -11.15 -10.78 3.64
N PHE A 135 -12.35 -10.23 3.40
CA PHE A 135 -12.78 -8.98 4.00
C PHE A 135 -14.27 -9.05 4.36
N TYR A 136 -14.70 -8.15 5.24
CA TYR A 136 -16.11 -8.03 5.62
C TYR A 136 -16.69 -6.73 5.07
N LEU A 137 -17.86 -6.82 4.44
CA LEU A 137 -18.70 -5.65 4.18
C LEU A 137 -19.50 -5.33 5.44
N THR A 138 -19.47 -4.07 5.86
CA THR A 138 -20.20 -3.61 7.03
C THR A 138 -21.05 -2.40 6.68
N LYS A 139 -22.12 -2.17 7.44
CA LYS A 139 -22.81 -0.88 7.41
C LYS A 139 -21.83 0.20 7.83
N ILE A 140 -21.97 1.39 7.24
CA ILE A 140 -21.23 2.59 7.66
C ILE A 140 -21.35 2.75 9.18
N ASN A 141 -20.23 2.55 9.89
CA ASN A 141 -20.16 2.74 11.33
C ASN A 141 -19.68 4.17 11.63
N LYS A 142 -20.60 5.01 12.12
CA LYS A 142 -20.30 6.40 12.46
C LYS A 142 -19.74 6.57 13.86
N ASP A 143 -19.95 5.57 14.73
CA ASP A 143 -19.57 5.61 16.12
C ASP A 143 -18.75 4.35 16.46
N PRO A 144 -17.43 4.49 16.66
CA PRO A 144 -16.55 3.35 16.89
C PRO A 144 -16.83 2.63 18.21
N ASP A 145 -17.61 3.21 19.13
CA ASP A 145 -17.97 2.58 20.41
C ASP A 145 -19.02 1.45 20.21
N TYR A 146 -19.71 1.42 19.07
CA TYR A 146 -20.68 0.38 18.74
C TYR A 146 -20.09 -0.70 17.82
N PRO A 147 -20.52 -1.97 17.97
CA PRO A 147 -20.04 -3.06 17.14
C PRO A 147 -20.43 -2.87 15.68
N LEU A 148 -19.58 -3.39 14.78
CA LEU A 148 -19.87 -3.44 13.35
C LEU A 148 -21.13 -4.27 13.10
N ALA A 149 -21.99 -3.77 12.22
CA ALA A 149 -23.22 -4.43 11.81
C ALA A 149 -23.18 -4.75 10.32
N PRO A 150 -23.83 -5.84 9.87
CA PRO A 150 -23.91 -6.17 8.45
C PRO A 150 -24.66 -5.06 7.68
N PRO A 151 -24.29 -4.79 6.42
CA PRO A 151 -25.06 -3.91 5.55
C PRO A 151 -26.47 -4.47 5.31
N VAL A 152 -27.32 -3.63 4.73
CA VAL A 152 -28.67 -4.03 4.34
C VAL A 152 -28.62 -4.55 2.91
N ASP A 153 -29.24 -5.70 2.66
CA ASP A 153 -29.37 -6.34 1.34
C ASP A 153 -30.34 -5.55 0.42
N ARG A 154 -30.47 -6.00 -0.84
CA ARG A 154 -31.48 -5.48 -1.78
C ARG A 154 -32.93 -5.60 -1.28
N SER A 155 -33.20 -6.52 -0.36
CA SER A 155 -34.52 -6.76 0.22
C SER A 155 -34.84 -5.81 1.38
N GLY A 156 -33.90 -4.94 1.78
CA GLY A 156 -34.05 -4.07 2.94
C GLY A 156 -33.83 -4.78 4.28
N ARG A 157 -33.29 -6.00 4.28
CA ARG A 157 -33.02 -6.81 5.47
C ARG A 157 -31.53 -6.90 5.74
N HIS A 158 -31.20 -7.12 7.02
CA HIS A 158 -29.84 -7.51 7.36
C HIS A 158 -29.63 -8.98 6.97
N GLU A 159 -28.45 -9.29 6.46
CA GLU A 159 -28.06 -10.69 6.32
C GLU A 159 -28.09 -11.35 7.71
N GLU A 160 -28.87 -12.41 7.86
CA GLU A 160 -28.79 -13.29 9.03
C GLU A 160 -27.65 -14.28 8.77
N THR A 161 -26.56 -14.13 9.53
CA THR A 161 -25.28 -14.86 9.43
C THR A 161 -25.40 -16.33 9.00
N GLY A 162 -24.56 -16.76 8.06
CA GLY A 162 -24.32 -18.19 7.78
C GLY A 162 -24.05 -18.57 6.32
N GLN A 163 -24.09 -17.62 5.37
CA GLN A 163 -23.94 -17.86 3.93
C GLN A 163 -22.52 -17.57 3.42
N PHE A 164 -21.48 -18.10 4.07
CA PHE A 164 -20.06 -17.81 3.76
C PHE A 164 -19.63 -18.10 2.31
N TYR A 165 -20.38 -18.94 1.60
CA TYR A 165 -20.13 -19.31 0.19
C TYR A 165 -21.41 -19.21 -0.67
N GLY A 166 -22.42 -18.48 -0.19
CA GLY A 166 -23.71 -18.36 -0.87
C GLY A 166 -23.61 -17.40 -2.07
N ILE A 167 -23.75 -17.92 -3.29
CA ILE A 167 -23.76 -17.09 -4.50
C ILE A 167 -24.95 -16.14 -4.49
N GLU A 168 -26.11 -16.59 -4.01
CA GLU A 168 -27.29 -15.73 -3.87
C GLU A 168 -27.05 -14.56 -2.90
N ALA A 169 -26.37 -14.80 -1.78
CA ALA A 169 -26.04 -13.77 -0.80
C ALA A 169 -25.04 -12.75 -1.39
N LEU A 170 -24.06 -13.21 -2.18
CA LEU A 170 -23.16 -12.31 -2.90
C LEU A 170 -23.92 -11.42 -3.90
N ASN A 171 -24.82 -12.02 -4.69
CA ASN A 171 -25.61 -11.31 -5.69
C ASN A 171 -26.58 -10.26 -5.09
N GLU A 172 -26.87 -10.32 -3.80
CA GLU A 172 -27.66 -9.27 -3.13
C GLU A 172 -26.93 -7.95 -3.00
N PHE A 173 -25.60 -7.98 -3.09
CA PHE A 173 -24.73 -6.81 -3.04
C PHE A 173 -24.17 -6.42 -4.42
N ASP A 174 -24.68 -7.00 -5.51
CA ASP A 174 -24.29 -6.65 -6.89
C ASP A 174 -24.23 -5.14 -7.15
N PRO A 175 -25.22 -4.31 -6.74
CA PRO A 175 -25.14 -2.86 -6.98
C PRO A 175 -23.92 -2.19 -6.34
N LEU A 176 -23.44 -2.72 -5.21
CA LEU A 176 -22.23 -2.20 -4.56
C LEU A 176 -20.98 -2.56 -5.36
N PHE A 177 -20.93 -3.79 -5.90
CA PHE A 177 -19.78 -4.26 -6.68
C PHE A 177 -19.73 -3.62 -8.08
N GLU A 178 -20.87 -3.29 -8.68
CA GLU A 178 -20.94 -2.60 -9.97
C GLU A 178 -20.48 -1.13 -9.91
N ASP A 179 -20.60 -0.49 -8.74
CA ASP A 179 -20.14 0.89 -8.50
C ASP A 179 -18.64 1.00 -8.19
N MET A 180 -17.95 -0.12 -7.90
CA MET A 180 -16.52 -0.19 -7.56
C MET A 180 -15.61 -0.35 -8.80
#